data_AF-A0A2V2UL94-F1
#
_entry.id   AF-A0A2V2UL94-F1
#
_cell.length_a   1.000
_cell.length_b   1.000
_cell.length_c   1.000
_cell.angle_alpha   90.00
_cell.angle_beta   90.00
_cell.angle_gamma   90.00
#
_symmetry.space_group_name_H-M   'P 1'
#
loop_
_entity.id
_entity.type
_entity.pdbx_description
1 polymer ?
#
loop_
_entity_poly.entity_id
_entity_poly.type
_entity_poly.pdbx_seq_one_letter_code
_entity_poly.pdbx_strand_id
1 'polypeptide(L)'
;MVAFSYGVRSSPKRQLIYGTAAGEVYAARVITEFIRLGAKKGIFALSCRVIGSTEHRADLLDADNEPGVIVGFVKEGPRVRMVARIRVSLAGDARAAMDTIVKNYEKYFFPVLCGKQPTPELEAMPSYLPDAVVLQLYRDDGEAEFADYMDETP
;
A
#
# COMPACT_ATOMS: atom_id res chain seq x y z
N MET A 1 11.82 -8.77 -3.34
CA MET A 1 12.11 -8.65 -1.89
C MET A 1 10.77 -8.57 -1.16
N VAL A 2 10.64 -9.19 0.02
CA VAL A 2 9.43 -9.09 0.85
C VAL A 2 9.86 -8.67 2.25
N ALA A 3 9.20 -7.66 2.80
CA ALA A 3 9.43 -7.16 4.15
C ALA A 3 8.11 -7.16 4.92
N PHE A 4 8.12 -7.67 6.14
CA PHE A 4 6.94 -7.72 7.01
C PHE A 4 7.18 -6.84 8.23
N SER A 5 6.20 -6.02 8.58
CA SER A 5 6.13 -5.36 9.88
C SER A 5 5.00 -6.03 10.67
N TYR A 6 5.36 -6.70 11.75
CA TYR A 6 4.42 -7.44 12.59
C TYR A 6 4.59 -7.02 14.06
N GLY A 7 3.50 -7.08 14.83
CA GLY A 7 3.49 -6.68 16.22
C GLY A 7 2.10 -6.28 16.69
N VAL A 8 1.95 -6.12 18.01
CA VAL A 8 0.69 -5.74 18.65
C VAL A 8 0.24 -4.33 18.25
N ARG A 9 -1.01 -3.97 18.57
CA ARG A 9 -1.61 -2.68 18.19
C ARG A 9 -0.79 -1.47 18.66
N SER A 10 -0.21 -1.55 19.85
CA SER A 10 0.62 -0.48 20.42
C SER A 10 1.99 -0.33 19.75
N SER A 11 2.42 -1.30 18.94
CA SER A 11 3.68 -1.19 18.21
C SER A 11 3.54 -0.17 17.07
N PRO A 12 4.48 0.79 16.93
CA PRO A 12 4.41 1.88 15.95
C PRO A 12 4.78 1.42 14.52
N LYS A 13 4.14 0.35 14.04
CA LYS A 13 4.42 -0.30 12.74
C LYS A 13 4.22 0.65 11.57
N ARG A 14 3.13 1.43 11.62
CA ARG A 14 2.81 2.43 10.60
C ARG A 14 3.91 3.49 10.53
N GLN A 15 4.32 4.02 11.67
CA GLN A 15 5.37 5.05 11.73
C GLN A 15 6.72 4.49 11.27
N LEU A 16 7.00 3.21 11.51
CA LEU A 16 8.21 2.57 11.01
C LEU A 16 8.22 2.38 9.49
N ILE A 17 7.09 1.97 8.90
CA ILE A 17 7.01 1.61 7.47
C ILE A 17 6.66 2.81 6.58
N TYR A 18 5.62 3.56 6.98
CA TYR A 18 5.00 4.64 6.22
C TYR A 18 5.24 6.03 6.83
N GLY A 19 5.63 6.11 8.11
CA GLY A 19 6.05 7.34 8.77
C GLY A 19 4.90 8.21 9.24
N THR A 20 5.27 9.45 9.53
CA THR A 20 4.38 10.59 9.71
C THR A 20 4.59 11.54 8.53
N ALA A 21 3.70 12.51 8.34
CA ALA A 21 3.73 13.46 7.21
C ALA A 21 5.03 14.29 7.05
N ALA A 22 6.04 14.10 7.91
CA ALA A 22 7.33 14.76 7.85
C ALA A 22 8.47 13.74 7.97
N GLY A 23 8.90 13.13 6.85
CA GLY A 23 10.16 12.37 6.78
C GLY A 23 10.21 11.28 5.72
N GLU A 24 11.41 10.98 5.22
CA GLU A 24 11.65 9.77 4.43
C GLU A 24 11.66 8.53 5.34
N VAL A 25 10.88 7.52 4.98
CA VAL A 25 10.60 6.35 5.81
C VAL A 25 11.16 5.08 5.17
N TYR A 26 11.19 3.98 5.91
CA TYR A 26 11.69 2.69 5.43
C TYR A 26 11.18 2.33 4.03
N ALA A 27 9.85 2.31 3.81
CA ALA A 27 9.29 1.95 2.50
C ALA A 27 9.73 2.94 1.40
N ALA A 28 9.61 4.24 1.66
CA ALA A 28 9.99 5.30 0.73
C ALA A 28 11.47 5.20 0.32
N ARG A 29 12.38 4.98 1.29
CA ARG A 29 13.81 4.84 1.08
C ARG A 29 14.15 3.61 0.26
N VAL A 30 13.58 2.47 0.64
CA VAL A 30 13.78 1.21 -0.08
C VAL A 30 13.32 1.35 -1.53
N ILE A 31 12.10 1.86 -1.76
CA ILE A 31 11.55 2.05 -3.10
C ILE A 31 12.41 3.03 -3.91
N THR A 32 12.79 4.15 -3.32
CA THR A 32 13.63 5.15 -3.98
C THR A 32 14.99 4.57 -4.37
N GLU A 33 15.62 3.75 -3.53
CA GLU A 33 16.87 3.09 -3.88
C GLU A 33 16.70 2.05 -4.99
N PHE A 34 15.60 1.28 -5.00
CA PHE A 34 15.31 0.37 -6.11
C PHE A 34 15.11 1.11 -7.43
N ILE A 35 14.33 2.20 -7.42
CA ILE A 35 14.13 3.05 -8.60
C ILE A 35 15.46 3.65 -9.06
N ARG A 36 16.29 4.14 -8.13
CA ARG A 36 17.60 4.72 -8.45
C ARG A 36 18.56 3.72 -9.08
N LEU A 37 18.67 2.51 -8.51
CA LEU A 37 19.54 1.45 -9.01
C LEU A 37 19.04 0.83 -10.33
N GLY A 38 17.72 0.78 -10.48
CA GLY A 38 17.02 0.25 -11.65
C GLY A 38 16.70 1.30 -12.71
N ALA A 39 17.06 2.58 -12.48
CA ALA A 39 16.76 3.66 -13.40
C ALA A 39 17.27 3.32 -14.80
N LYS A 40 16.40 3.48 -15.82
CA LYS A 40 16.65 3.14 -17.24
C LYS A 40 16.65 1.65 -17.59
N LYS A 41 16.32 0.74 -16.65
CA LYS A 41 16.26 -0.71 -16.88
C LYS A 41 14.84 -1.30 -16.80
N GLY A 42 13.81 -0.46 -16.78
CA GLY A 42 12.42 -0.89 -16.73
C GLY A 42 11.50 0.23 -16.28
N ILE A 43 10.21 -0.09 -16.27
CA ILE A 43 9.14 0.74 -15.72
C ILE A 43 8.86 0.24 -14.31
N PHE A 44 8.71 1.15 -13.35
CA PHE A 44 8.34 0.80 -11.99
C PHE A 44 6.93 1.30 -11.71
N ALA A 45 6.16 0.45 -11.03
CA ALA A 45 4.79 0.79 -10.63
C ALA A 45 4.55 0.45 -9.16
N LEU A 46 3.76 1.26 -8.49
CA LEU A 46 3.41 1.08 -7.09
C LEU A 46 1.93 0.73 -6.95
N SER A 47 1.60 -0.25 -6.10
CA SER A 47 0.23 -0.49 -5.61
C SER A 47 0.22 -0.57 -4.09
N CYS A 48 -0.81 -0.02 -3.45
CA CYS A 48 -0.99 -0.14 -1.99
C CYS A 48 -2.45 -0.43 -1.64
N ARG A 49 -2.70 -1.55 -0.97
CA ARG A 49 -4.08 -1.97 -0.64
C ARG A 49 -4.18 -2.51 0.77
N VAL A 50 -5.38 -2.41 1.33
CA VAL A 50 -5.75 -3.05 2.59
C VAL A 50 -6.42 -4.39 2.30
N ILE A 51 -5.99 -5.43 3.00
CA ILE A 51 -6.60 -6.76 2.99
C ILE A 51 -7.18 -7.00 4.38
N GLY A 52 -8.48 -6.85 4.49
CA GLY A 52 -9.22 -7.12 5.72
C GLY A 52 -9.85 -8.51 5.76
N SER A 53 -10.65 -8.71 6.81
CA SER A 53 -11.51 -9.89 6.95
C SER A 53 -12.75 -9.87 6.03
N THR A 54 -13.06 -8.71 5.45
CA THR A 54 -14.12 -8.53 4.46
C THR A 54 -13.54 -8.57 3.04
N GLU A 55 -14.38 -8.89 2.05
CA GLU A 55 -13.97 -8.89 0.63
C GLU A 55 -13.69 -7.49 0.09
N HIS A 56 -14.10 -6.45 0.82
CA HIS A 56 -13.89 -5.05 0.45
C HIS A 56 -12.45 -4.61 0.75
N ARG A 57 -11.72 -4.30 -0.32
CA ARG A 57 -10.37 -3.76 -0.23
C ARG A 57 -10.39 -2.26 -0.43
N ALA A 58 -9.91 -1.52 0.56
CA ALA A 58 -9.55 -0.14 0.33
C ALA A 58 -8.22 -0.08 -0.42
N ASP A 59 -8.22 0.66 -1.52
CA ASP A 59 -7.02 1.07 -2.22
C ASP A 59 -6.51 2.36 -1.56
N LEU A 60 -5.25 2.34 -1.10
CA LEU A 60 -4.65 3.48 -0.42
C LEU A 60 -4.01 4.47 -1.39
N LEU A 61 -3.88 4.13 -2.67
CA LEU A 61 -3.46 5.07 -3.71
C LEU A 61 -4.65 5.81 -4.31
N ASP A 62 -5.79 5.15 -4.42
CA ASP A 62 -7.04 5.73 -4.91
C ASP A 62 -8.20 5.36 -3.98
N ALA A 63 -8.61 6.30 -3.13
CA ALA A 63 -9.64 6.05 -2.12
C ALA A 63 -11.04 5.92 -2.71
N ASP A 64 -11.24 6.33 -3.97
CA ASP A 64 -12.53 6.29 -4.67
C ASP A 64 -12.64 5.05 -5.59
N ASN A 65 -11.57 4.27 -5.71
CA ASN A 65 -11.53 3.07 -6.52
C ASN A 65 -12.45 1.97 -5.93
N GLU A 66 -13.10 1.21 -6.83
CA GLU A 66 -13.94 0.08 -6.44
C GLU A 66 -13.10 -1.04 -5.79
N PRO A 67 -13.67 -1.79 -4.83
CA PRO A 67 -12.91 -2.77 -4.06
C PRO A 67 -12.35 -3.88 -4.94
N GLY A 68 -11.01 -3.95 -5.00
CA GLY A 68 -10.31 -4.90 -5.85
C GLY A 68 -10.51 -6.37 -5.45
N VAL A 69 -10.80 -7.23 -6.43
CA VAL A 69 -11.11 -8.66 -6.26
C VAL A 69 -9.85 -9.52 -6.34
N ILE A 70 -9.70 -10.57 -5.49
CA ILE A 70 -8.64 -11.59 -5.73
C ILE A 70 -9.17 -12.52 -6.80
N VAL A 71 -8.43 -12.61 -7.89
CA VAL A 71 -8.68 -13.58 -8.93
C VAL A 71 -7.61 -14.65 -8.84
N GLY A 72 -8.02 -15.90 -8.72
CA GLY A 72 -7.10 -17.03 -8.82
C GLY A 72 -6.68 -17.20 -10.29
N PHE A 73 -5.39 -17.09 -10.58
CA PHE A 73 -4.88 -17.42 -11.92
C PHE A 73 -4.17 -18.78 -11.89
N VAL A 74 -4.58 -19.68 -12.77
CA VAL A 74 -4.17 -21.10 -12.75
C VAL A 74 -2.66 -21.27 -12.98
N LYS A 75 -2.02 -20.34 -13.70
CA LYS A 75 -0.56 -20.37 -13.99
C LYS A 75 0.29 -19.50 -13.08
N GLU A 76 -0.25 -18.39 -12.60
CA GLU A 76 0.54 -17.30 -12.01
C GLU A 76 0.19 -17.06 -10.52
N GLY A 77 -0.76 -17.82 -9.99
CA GLY A 77 -1.23 -17.71 -8.63
C GLY A 77 -2.27 -16.59 -8.44
N PRO A 78 -2.62 -16.29 -7.18
CA PRO A 78 -3.62 -15.27 -6.87
C PRO A 78 -3.13 -13.87 -7.26
N ARG A 79 -3.93 -13.16 -8.05
CA ARG A 79 -3.71 -11.75 -8.42
C ARG A 79 -4.84 -10.90 -7.88
N VAL A 80 -4.58 -9.62 -7.63
CA VAL A 80 -5.63 -8.67 -7.25
C VAL A 80 -5.89 -7.75 -8.44
N ARG A 81 -7.15 -7.72 -8.90
CA ARG A 81 -7.62 -6.83 -9.96
C ARG A 81 -8.23 -5.56 -9.39
N MET A 82 -8.40 -4.54 -10.25
CA MET A 82 -9.00 -3.25 -9.89
C MET A 82 -8.27 -2.59 -8.72
N VAL A 83 -6.93 -2.61 -8.77
CA VAL A 83 -6.07 -1.91 -7.82
C VAL A 83 -5.25 -0.92 -8.61
N ALA A 84 -5.28 0.33 -8.17
CA ALA A 84 -4.51 1.41 -8.72
C ALA A 84 -3.03 1.03 -8.76
N ARG A 85 -2.45 1.16 -9.94
CA ARG A 85 -1.01 1.12 -10.16
C ARG A 85 -0.56 2.46 -10.70
N ILE A 86 0.29 3.12 -9.95
CA ILE A 86 0.88 4.39 -10.39
C ILE A 86 2.32 4.15 -10.83
N ARG A 87 2.69 4.73 -11.97
CA ARG A 87 4.07 4.71 -12.44
C ARG A 87 4.94 5.59 -11.53
N VAL A 88 6.09 5.06 -11.11
CA VAL A 88 7.05 5.77 -10.25
C VAL A 88 8.42 5.75 -10.91
N SER A 89 8.82 6.87 -11.53
CA SER A 89 10.06 6.95 -12.31
C SER A 89 11.18 7.64 -11.54
N LEU A 90 10.82 8.50 -10.58
CA LEU A 90 11.73 9.32 -9.80
C LEU A 90 11.46 9.18 -8.30
N ALA A 91 12.45 9.60 -7.50
CA ALA A 91 12.30 9.68 -6.04
C ALA A 91 11.11 10.59 -5.63
N GLY A 92 10.85 11.65 -6.40
CA GLY A 92 9.72 12.54 -6.16
C GLY A 92 8.36 11.83 -6.28
N ASP A 93 8.21 10.98 -7.30
CA ASP A 93 6.99 10.21 -7.53
C ASP A 93 6.73 9.23 -6.38
N ALA A 94 7.79 8.55 -5.93
CA ALA A 94 7.70 7.65 -4.78
C ALA A 94 7.28 8.40 -3.52
N ARG A 95 7.83 9.58 -3.24
CA ARG A 95 7.42 10.39 -2.08
C ARG A 95 5.95 10.84 -2.17
N ALA A 96 5.53 11.36 -3.33
CA ALA A 96 4.15 11.78 -3.54
C ALA A 96 3.16 10.60 -3.38
N ALA A 97 3.52 9.41 -3.87
CA ALA A 97 2.76 8.19 -3.66
C ALA A 97 2.63 7.85 -2.18
N MET A 98 3.73 7.92 -1.42
CA MET A 98 3.71 7.66 0.02
C MET A 98 2.85 8.67 0.77
N ASP A 99 2.90 9.96 0.42
CA ASP A 99 2.06 10.99 1.05
C ASP A 99 0.56 10.69 0.86
N THR A 100 0.16 10.28 -0.35
CA THR A 100 -1.21 9.83 -0.64
C THR A 100 -1.59 8.60 0.19
N ILE A 101 -0.71 7.59 0.25
CA ILE A 101 -0.92 6.38 1.07
C ILE A 101 -1.11 6.73 2.54
N VAL A 102 -0.25 7.59 3.10
CA VAL A 102 -0.30 8.03 4.49
C VAL A 102 -1.62 8.75 4.78
N LYS A 103 -2.05 9.65 3.89
CA LYS A 103 -3.31 10.39 4.01
C LYS A 103 -4.52 9.45 3.96
N ASN A 104 -4.56 8.52 3.00
CA ASN A 104 -5.67 7.60 2.84
C ASN A 104 -5.70 6.54 3.95
N TYR A 105 -4.54 6.09 4.41
CA TYR A 105 -4.40 5.25 5.60
C TYR A 105 -5.01 5.95 6.81
N GLU A 106 -4.71 7.25 7.01
CA GLU A 106 -5.26 8.00 8.14
C GLU A 106 -6.78 8.11 8.08
N LYS A 107 -7.32 8.38 6.89
CA LYS A 107 -8.77 8.42 6.67
C LYS A 107 -9.41 7.06 6.92
N TYR A 108 -8.85 5.98 6.36
CA TYR A 108 -9.41 4.63 6.46
C TYR A 108 -9.36 4.10 7.90
N PHE A 109 -8.23 4.27 8.58
CA PHE A 109 -8.05 3.80 9.95
C PHE A 109 -8.48 4.82 11.01
N PHE A 110 -9.03 5.98 10.63
CA PHE A 110 -9.41 7.05 11.56
C PHE A 110 -10.14 6.55 12.83
N PRO A 111 -11.11 5.62 12.76
CA PRO A 111 -11.81 5.12 13.95
C PRO A 111 -10.91 4.36 14.94
N VAL A 112 -9.74 3.88 14.49
CA VAL A 112 -8.84 2.99 15.26
C VAL A 112 -7.44 3.55 15.50
N LEU A 113 -7.11 4.74 14.96
CA LEU A 113 -5.83 5.42 15.20
C LEU A 113 -5.75 5.92 16.65
N CYS A 114 -4.76 5.43 17.40
CA CYS A 114 -4.52 5.77 18.80
C CYS A 114 -3.93 7.18 18.99
N GLY A 115 -4.66 8.22 18.58
CA GLY A 115 -4.34 9.62 18.90
C GLY A 115 -4.82 10.07 20.30
N LYS A 116 -5.48 9.19 21.07
CA LYS A 116 -5.87 9.43 22.47
C LYS A 116 -5.32 8.30 23.35
N GLN A 117 -4.75 8.68 24.49
CA GLN A 117 -4.21 7.80 25.54
C GLN A 117 -5.19 6.66 25.90
N PRO A 118 -4.71 5.53 26.47
CA PRO A 118 -5.58 4.40 26.80
C PRO A 118 -6.49 4.77 27.97
N THR A 119 -7.76 5.00 27.68
CA THR A 119 -8.84 4.96 28.65
C THR A 119 -9.54 3.58 28.59
N PRO A 120 -10.27 3.18 29.65
CA PRO A 120 -11.02 1.92 29.70
C PRO A 120 -11.97 1.70 28.49
N GLU A 121 -12.35 2.78 27.80
CA GLU A 121 -13.18 2.72 26.59
C GLU A 121 -12.51 2.00 25.40
N LEU A 122 -11.19 1.82 25.39
CA LEU A 122 -10.47 1.09 24.34
C LEU A 122 -10.76 -0.42 24.33
N GLU A 123 -11.19 -1.00 25.46
CA GLU A 123 -11.69 -2.38 25.53
C GLU A 123 -13.11 -2.51 24.94
N ALA A 124 -13.85 -1.40 24.83
CA ALA A 124 -15.17 -1.33 24.20
C ALA A 124 -15.14 -0.89 22.73
N MET A 125 -13.95 -0.65 22.17
CA MET A 125 -13.82 -0.38 20.73
C MET A 125 -14.26 -1.61 19.93
N PRO A 126 -14.92 -1.42 18.78
CA PRO A 126 -15.26 -2.54 17.90
C PRO A 126 -14.00 -3.34 17.60
N SER A 127 -14.14 -4.68 17.57
CA SER A 127 -13.06 -5.62 17.33
C SER A 127 -12.20 -5.14 16.17
N TYR A 128 -10.92 -4.85 16.45
CA TYR A 128 -9.94 -4.48 15.43
C TYR A 128 -9.88 -5.63 14.43
N LEU A 129 -10.47 -5.44 13.26
CA LEU A 129 -10.30 -6.38 12.16
C LEU A 129 -8.83 -6.29 11.75
N PRO A 130 -8.09 -7.42 11.74
CA PRO A 130 -6.67 -7.43 11.42
C PRO A 130 -6.49 -7.18 9.92
N ASP A 131 -6.67 -5.93 9.54
CA ASP A 131 -6.49 -5.45 8.19
C ASP A 131 -4.98 -5.33 7.94
N ALA A 132 -4.48 -6.11 6.98
CA ALA A 132 -3.09 -6.08 6.55
C ALA A 132 -2.93 -5.08 5.41
N VAL A 133 -1.95 -4.18 5.52
CA VAL A 133 -1.61 -3.28 4.40
C VAL A 133 -0.51 -3.92 3.57
N VAL A 134 -0.78 -4.08 2.27
CA VAL A 134 0.15 -4.64 1.29
C VAL A 134 0.60 -3.53 0.35
N LEU A 135 1.88 -3.18 0.44
CA LEU A 135 2.57 -2.28 -0.49
C LEU A 135 3.43 -3.12 -1.44
N GLN A 136 3.24 -2.95 -2.74
CA GLN A 136 4.00 -3.67 -3.77
C GLN A 136 4.64 -2.69 -4.75
N LEU A 137 5.91 -2.94 -5.06
CA LEU A 137 6.64 -2.31 -6.15
C LEU A 137 6.82 -3.35 -7.25
N TYR A 138 6.27 -3.06 -8.43
CA TYR A 138 6.45 -3.85 -9.63
C TYR A 138 7.58 -3.27 -10.47
N ARG A 139 8.19 -4.14 -11.27
CA ARG A 139 9.11 -3.76 -12.32
C ARG A 139 8.67 -4.48 -13.58
N ASP A 140 8.31 -3.72 -14.59
CA ASP A 140 7.96 -4.19 -15.91
C ASP A 140 9.13 -3.90 -16.85
N ASP A 141 9.43 -4.81 -17.78
CA ASP A 141 10.60 -4.67 -18.66
C ASP A 141 10.32 -3.72 -19.83
N GLY A 142 9.05 -3.43 -20.13
CA GLY A 142 8.65 -2.50 -21.19
C GLY A 142 7.19 -2.04 -21.11
N GLU A 143 6.84 -1.08 -21.95
CA GLU A 143 5.52 -0.41 -21.92
C GLU A 143 4.37 -1.36 -22.25
N ALA A 144 4.59 -2.39 -23.07
CA ALA A 144 3.56 -3.38 -23.40
C ALA A 144 3.13 -4.20 -22.17
N GLU A 145 4.08 -4.64 -21.35
CA GLU A 145 3.78 -5.39 -20.11
C GLU A 145 3.08 -4.50 -19.07
N PHE A 146 3.48 -3.22 -19.00
CA PHE A 146 2.83 -2.24 -18.14
C PHE A 146 1.38 -1.94 -18.61
N ALA A 147 1.16 -1.79 -19.92
CA ALA A 147 -0.15 -1.49 -20.51
C ALA A 147 -1.13 -2.65 -20.42
N ASP A 148 -0.69 -3.90 -20.63
CA ASP A 148 -1.53 -5.10 -20.49
C ASP A 148 -2.22 -5.15 -19.10
N TYR A 149 -1.55 -4.66 -18.05
CA TYR A 149 -2.19 -4.55 -16.73
C TYR A 149 -3.22 -3.41 -16.67
N MET A 150 -2.94 -2.26 -17.27
CA MET A 150 -3.86 -1.11 -17.25
C MET A 150 -5.14 -1.41 -18.04
N ASP A 151 -5.04 -2.23 -19.09
CA ASP A 151 -6.18 -2.70 -19.89
C ASP A 151 -7.00 -3.81 -19.21
N GLU A 152 -6.47 -4.42 -18.13
CA GLU A 152 -7.24 -5.32 -17.24
C GLU A 152 -8.07 -4.55 -16.18
N THR A 153 -8.03 -3.22 -16.19
CA THR A 153 -8.95 -2.36 -15.42
C THR A 153 -10.14 -1.99 -16.31
N PRO A 154 -11.39 -2.34 -15.93
CA PRO A 154 -12.57 -2.11 -16.78
C PRO A 154 -12.82 -0.62 -17.08
#